data_AF-A0A2M8X435-F1
#
_entry.id   AF-A0A2M8X435-F1
#
_cell.length_a   1.000
_cell.length_b   1.000
_cell.length_c   1.000
_cell.angle_alpha   90.00
_cell.angle_beta   90.00
_cell.angle_gamma   90.00
#
_symmetry.space_group_name_H-M   'P 1'
#
loop_
_entity.id
_entity.type
_entity.pdbx_description
1 polymer ?
#
loop_
_entity_poly.entity_id
_entity_poly.type
_entity_poly.pdbx_seq_one_letter_code
_entity_poly.pdbx_strand_id
1 'polypeptide(L)'
;MPLNLTINKAAEIAGSQTKLAELLGVARPHISNWKQGSRTCTIDKRIKLAQIAGLDPTTAVLEGLADQLDENDQWQKQAKETLNAILNAFPQT
;
A
#
# COMPACT_ATOMS: atom_id res chain seq x y z
N MET A 1 -1.51 -1.94 -7.31
CA MET A 1 -1.30 -3.33 -6.83
C MET A 1 -1.67 -3.40 -5.35
N PRO A 2 -2.46 -4.39 -4.89
CA PRO A 2 -2.80 -4.56 -3.48
C PRO A 2 -1.59 -4.46 -2.52
N LEU A 3 -1.76 -3.78 -1.37
CA LEU A 3 -0.69 -3.50 -0.41
C LEU A 3 0.12 -4.74 0.00
N ASN A 4 -0.55 -5.88 0.20
CA ASN A 4 0.09 -7.14 0.57
C ASN A 4 1.09 -7.63 -0.50
N LEU A 5 0.77 -7.46 -1.78
CA LEU A 5 1.63 -7.83 -2.89
C LEU A 5 2.81 -6.86 -3.00
N THR A 6 2.59 -5.55 -2.82
CA THR A 6 3.66 -4.57 -2.74
C THR A 6 4.64 -4.90 -1.62
N ILE A 7 4.14 -5.27 -0.44
CA ILE A 7 4.97 -5.69 0.70
C ILE A 7 5.77 -6.95 0.36
N ASN A 8 5.16 -7.94 -0.29
CA ASN A 8 5.86 -9.17 -0.67
C ASN A 8 6.98 -8.89 -1.68
N LYS A 9 6.70 -8.10 -2.73
CA LYS A 9 7.70 -7.70 -3.74
C LYS A 9 8.84 -6.89 -3.12
N ALA A 10 8.51 -5.94 -2.24
CA ALA A 10 9.52 -5.17 -1.52
C ALA A 10 10.38 -6.06 -0.60
N ALA A 11 9.78 -7.05 0.05
CA ALA A 11 10.49 -7.98 0.92
C ALA A 11 11.43 -8.92 0.14
N GLU A 12 11.01 -9.32 -1.07
CA GLU A 12 11.84 -10.10 -2.00
C GLU A 12 13.07 -9.31 -2.43
N ILE A 13 12.89 -8.05 -2.85
CA ILE A 13 13.99 -7.16 -3.24
C ILE A 13 14.91 -6.84 -2.05
N ALA A 14 14.36 -6.62 -0.86
CA ALA A 14 15.13 -6.42 0.37
C ALA A 14 15.81 -7.72 0.88
N GLY A 15 15.43 -8.88 0.34
CA GLY A 15 15.92 -10.21 0.71
C GLY A 15 15.24 -10.84 1.94
N SER A 16 14.47 -10.09 2.74
CA SER A 16 13.58 -10.64 3.77
C SER A 16 12.63 -9.57 4.32
N GLN A 17 11.53 -9.99 4.97
CA GLN A 17 10.65 -9.07 5.70
C GLN A 17 11.35 -8.39 6.89
N THR A 18 12.31 -9.07 7.51
CA THR A 18 13.16 -8.52 8.57
C THR A 18 13.98 -7.34 8.07
N LYS A 19 14.71 -7.54 6.96
CA LYS A 19 15.50 -6.48 6.33
C LYS A 19 14.61 -5.35 5.81
N LEU A 20 13.44 -5.67 5.25
CA LEU A 20 12.46 -4.66 4.84
C LEU A 20 12.01 -3.79 6.02
N ALA A 21 11.71 -4.39 7.18
CA ALA A 21 11.32 -3.65 8.37
C ALA A 21 12.44 -2.71 8.85
N GLU A 22 13.69 -3.18 8.81
CA GLU A 22 14.89 -2.39 9.13
C GLU A 22 15.05 -1.21 8.16
N LEU A 23 14.93 -1.44 6.84
CA LEU A 23 14.97 -0.38 5.82
C LEU A 23 13.87 0.67 6.00
N LEU A 24 12.69 0.25 6.45
CA LEU A 24 11.55 1.14 6.70
C LEU A 24 11.60 1.83 8.07
N GLY A 25 12.54 1.45 8.94
CA GLY A 25 12.67 1.95 10.31
C GLY A 25 11.46 1.58 11.17
N VAL A 26 10.90 0.38 10.99
CA VAL A 26 9.72 -0.09 11.74
C VAL A 26 9.97 -1.41 12.45
N ALA A 27 9.17 -1.69 13.47
CA ALA A 27 9.21 -2.99 14.13
C ALA A 27 8.73 -4.10 13.17
N ARG A 28 9.40 -5.27 13.18
CA ARG A 28 9.06 -6.41 12.31
C ARG A 28 7.57 -6.79 12.30
N PRO A 29 6.84 -6.80 13.45
CA PRO A 29 5.42 -7.12 13.46
C PRO A 29 4.55 -6.16 12.64
N HIS A 30 5.01 -4.92 12.39
CA HIS A 30 4.25 -3.98 11.56
C HIS A 30 4.03 -4.52 10.14
N ILE A 31 5.02 -5.21 9.56
CA ILE A 31 4.90 -5.79 8.22
C ILE A 31 3.76 -6.80 8.17
N SER A 32 3.70 -7.71 9.14
CA SER A 32 2.63 -8.71 9.25
C SER A 32 1.27 -8.07 9.52
N ASN A 33 1.22 -7.08 10.42
CA ASN A 33 -0.01 -6.38 10.77
C ASN A 33 -0.59 -5.60 9.58
N TRP A 34 0.26 -4.98 8.75
CA TRP A 34 -0.16 -4.33 7.52
C TRP A 34 -0.73 -5.34 6.51
N LYS A 35 -0.11 -6.51 6.37
CA LYS A 35 -0.61 -7.57 5.47
C LYS A 35 -1.95 -8.14 5.91
N GLN A 36 -2.20 -8.21 7.22
CA GLN A 36 -3.44 -8.70 7.80
C GLN A 36 -4.53 -7.63 7.89
N GLY A 37 -4.20 -6.36 7.61
CA GLY A 37 -5.12 -5.23 7.79
C GLY A 37 -5.38 -4.87 9.26
N SER A 38 -4.73 -5.52 10.23
CA SER A 38 -4.87 -5.20 11.66
C SER A 38 -4.22 -3.86 12.04
N ARG A 39 -3.37 -3.32 11.16
CA ARG A 39 -2.80 -1.98 11.29
C ARG A 39 -2.84 -1.26 9.95
N THR A 40 -3.19 0.02 9.95
CA THR A 40 -3.09 0.87 8.77
C THR A 40 -1.62 1.14 8.42
N CYS A 41 -1.27 0.95 7.15
CA CYS A 41 0.00 1.39 6.60
C CYS A 41 -0.12 2.86 6.17
N THR A 42 0.65 3.73 6.82
CA THR A 42 0.67 5.18 6.54
C THR A 42 1.17 5.47 5.13
N ILE A 43 0.73 6.58 4.53
CA ILE A 43 1.14 7.00 3.18
C ILE A 43 2.67 7.06 3.00
N ASP A 44 3.42 7.63 3.95
CA ASP A 44 4.91 7.65 3.91
C ASP A 44 5.50 6.23 3.70
N LYS A 45 4.96 5.25 4.42
CA LYS A 45 5.43 3.86 4.35
C LYS A 45 4.99 3.19 3.06
N ARG A 46 3.79 3.50 2.54
CA ARG A 46 3.34 3.01 1.22
C ARG A 46 4.23 3.51 0.09
N ILE A 47 4.64 4.79 0.12
CA ILE A 47 5.57 5.36 -0.86
C ILE A 47 6.92 4.62 -0.80
N LYS A 48 7.50 4.47 0.39
CA LYS A 48 8.77 3.75 0.55
C LYS A 48 8.69 2.29 0.11
N LEU A 49 7.58 1.61 0.43
CA LEU A 49 7.33 0.25 -0.03
C LEU A 49 7.28 0.17 -1.57
N ALA A 50 6.57 1.10 -2.23
CA ALA A 50 6.50 1.16 -3.69
C ALA A 50 7.87 1.41 -4.32
N GLN A 51 8.65 2.35 -3.77
CA GLN A 51 10.02 2.63 -4.23
C GLN A 51 10.92 1.41 -4.13
N ILE A 52 10.91 0.70 -2.99
CA ILE A 52 11.68 -0.54 -2.81
C ILE A 52 11.19 -1.63 -3.79
N ALA A 53 9.87 -1.71 -4.00
CA ALA A 53 9.25 -2.68 -4.92
C ALA A 53 9.48 -2.37 -6.41
N GLY A 54 10.09 -1.23 -6.74
CA GLY A 54 10.22 -0.73 -8.11
C GLY A 54 8.86 -0.47 -8.77
N LEU A 55 7.88 0.01 -8.00
CA LEU A 55 6.54 0.36 -8.46
C LEU A 55 6.35 1.88 -8.43
N ASP A 56 5.41 2.39 -9.23
CA ASP A 56 5.02 3.79 -9.18
C ASP A 56 4.42 4.15 -7.81
N PRO A 57 5.02 5.10 -7.07
CA PRO A 57 4.51 5.52 -5.77
C PRO A 57 3.15 6.20 -5.86
N THR A 58 2.79 6.80 -7.01
CA THR A 58 1.50 7.49 -7.18
C THR A 58 0.34 6.50 -7.03
N THR A 59 0.45 5.36 -7.70
CA THR A 59 -0.52 4.26 -7.59
C THR A 59 -0.67 3.79 -6.15
N ALA A 60 0.43 3.59 -5.43
CA ALA A 60 0.40 3.12 -4.05
C ALA A 60 -0.23 4.12 -3.07
N VAL A 61 -0.10 5.42 -3.34
CA VAL A 61 -0.76 6.49 -2.56
C VAL A 61 -2.26 6.47 -2.80
N LEU A 62 -2.68 6.45 -4.06
CA LEU A 62 -4.09 6.46 -4.45
C LEU A 62 -4.83 5.23 -3.89
N GLU A 63 -4.22 4.04 -3.98
CA GLU A 63 -4.75 2.82 -3.36
C GLU A 63 -4.83 2.96 -1.83
N GLY A 64 -3.81 3.55 -1.21
CA GLY A 64 -3.82 3.79 0.23
C GLY A 64 -4.92 4.73 0.70
N LEU A 65 -5.25 5.75 -0.09
CA LEU A 65 -6.38 6.64 0.18
C LEU A 65 -7.71 5.91 0.00
N ALA A 66 -7.86 5.13 -1.08
CA ALA A 66 -9.07 4.36 -1.34
C ALA A 66 -9.35 3.33 -0.22
N ASP A 67 -8.30 2.71 0.33
CA ASP A 67 -8.39 1.76 1.45
C ASP A 67 -8.89 2.39 2.76
N GLN A 68 -8.74 3.71 2.93
CA GLN A 68 -9.13 4.42 4.16
C GLN A 68 -10.57 4.93 4.15
N LEU A 69 -11.25 4.87 3.01
CA LEU A 69 -12.61 5.36 2.85
C LEU A 69 -13.62 4.33 3.38
N ASP A 70 -14.57 4.81 4.18
CA ASP A 70 -15.67 4.00 4.71
C ASP A 70 -16.71 3.74 3.62
N GLU A 71 -17.01 2.46 3.37
CA GLU A 71 -17.99 2.05 2.37
C GLU A 71 -19.45 2.26 2.82
N ASN A 72 -19.67 2.45 4.13
CA ASN A 72 -21.00 2.69 4.70
C ASN A 72 -21.41 4.17 4.64
N ASP A 73 -20.46 5.08 4.42
CA ASP A 73 -20.73 6.49 4.16
C ASP A 73 -20.90 6.71 2.65
N GLN A 74 -22.03 7.29 2.25
CA GLN A 74 -22.37 7.47 0.84
C GLN A 74 -21.33 8.29 0.07
N TRP A 75 -20.80 9.35 0.68
CA TRP A 75 -19.86 10.27 0.02
C TRP A 75 -18.47 9.66 -0.09
N GLN A 76 -18.03 8.98 0.96
CA GLN A 76 -16.75 8.26 0.96
C GLN A 76 -16.78 7.08 -0.02
N LYS A 77 -17.90 6.36 -0.11
CA LYS A 77 -18.08 5.31 -1.12
C LYS A 77 -17.94 5.86 -2.54
N GLN A 78 -18.61 6.97 -2.85
CA GLN A 78 -18.51 7.62 -4.17
C GLN A 78 -17.06 8.07 -4.47
N ALA A 79 -16.36 8.62 -3.46
CA ALA A 79 -14.95 8.98 -3.59
C ALA A 79 -14.07 7.74 -3.87
N LYS A 80 -14.32 6.61 -3.19
CA LYS A 80 -13.61 5.35 -3.38
C LYS A 80 -13.80 4.80 -4.79
N GLU A 81 -15.04 4.82 -5.29
CA GLU A 81 -15.35 4.43 -6.67
C GLU A 81 -14.60 5.29 -7.70
N THR A 82 -14.52 6.60 -7.45
CA THR A 82 -13.77 7.54 -8.32
C THR A 82 -12.27 7.25 -8.31
N LEU A 83 -11.67 7.03 -7.12
CA LEU A 83 -10.26 6.68 -7.00
C LEU A 83 -9.96 5.36 -7.70
N ASN A 84 -10.82 4.35 -7.56
CA ASN A 84 -10.69 3.07 -8.26
C ASN A 84 -10.79 3.24 -9.78
N ALA A 85 -11.68 4.11 -10.27
CA ALA A 85 -11.76 4.42 -11.71
C ALA A 85 -10.48 5.07 -12.23
N ILE A 86 -9.91 6.03 -11.48
CA ILE A 86 -8.62 6.66 -11.81
C ILE A 86 -7.50 5.60 -11.85
N LEU A 87 -7.42 4.73 -10.84
CA LEU A 87 -6.44 3.65 -10.77
C LEU A 87 -6.54 2.69 -11.97
N ASN A 88 -7.76 2.34 -12.37
CA ASN A 88 -8.00 1.46 -13.52
C ASN A 88 -7.71 2.12 -14.87
N ALA A 89 -7.71 3.46 -14.94
CA ALA A 89 -7.39 4.20 -16.15
C ALA A 89 -5.88 4.31 -16.41
N PHE A 90 -5.05 4.12 -15.38
CA PHE A 90 -3.60 4.05 -15.57
C PHE A 90 -3.19 2.70 -16.20
N PRO A 91 -2.24 2.69 -17.15
CA PRO A 91 -1.72 1.45 -17.68
C PRO A 91 -1.07 0.64 -16.56
N GLN A 92 -1.50 -0.61 -16.39
CA GLN A 92 -0.90 -1.53 -15.43
C GLN A 92 0.42 -2.06 -16.02
N THR A 93 1.48 -1.27 -15.89
CA THR A 93 2.86 -1.64 -16.27
C THR A 93 3.55 -2.43 -15.18
#